data_AF-A0A918XLY5-F1
#
_entry.id   AF-A0A918XLY5-F1
#
_cell.length_a   1.000
_cell.length_b   1.000
_cell.length_c   1.000
_cell.angle_alpha   90.00
_cell.angle_beta   90.00
_cell.angle_gamma   90.00
#
_symmetry.space_group_name_H-M   'P 1'
#
loop_
_entity.id
_entity.type
_entity.pdbx_description
1 polymer ?
#
loop_
_entity_poly.entity_id
_entity_poly.type
_entity_poly.pdbx_seq_one_letter_code
_entity_poly.pdbx_strand_id
1 'polypeptide(L)'
;MVFLKAQVSSDLIGVGDHTYYDDRGSGVPFEEACVLYNYGPHRLFNGGFRAIAPGATILMPAGNHPTIGPSTYPFTMFGGQWAERTLETYLSAPAPPVCSTRAFGGQVLDGAGGPAREGGGHHAVHAGQGRQFQGQAP
;
A
#
# COMPACT_ATOMS: atom_id res chain seq x y z
N MET A 1 10.37 14.35 10.29
CA MET A 1 8.92 14.10 10.48
C MET A 1 8.10 15.09 9.67
N VAL A 2 7.13 14.58 8.91
CA VAL A 2 6.23 15.36 8.05
C VAL A 2 4.79 14.88 8.17
N PHE A 3 3.81 15.80 8.17
CA PHE A 3 2.40 15.46 8.12
C PHE A 3 1.96 15.17 6.69
N LEU A 4 1.33 14.02 6.48
CA LEU A 4 1.10 13.49 5.14
C LEU A 4 -0.11 14.09 4.43
N LYS A 5 -1.16 14.47 5.17
CA LYS A 5 -2.43 14.95 4.57
C LYS A 5 -2.26 16.17 3.66
N ALA A 6 -1.28 17.02 3.94
CA ALA A 6 -1.00 18.22 3.15
C ALA A 6 0.10 18.05 2.09
N GLN A 7 0.82 16.91 2.08
CA GLN A 7 1.97 16.70 1.21
C GLN A 7 1.78 15.61 0.17
N VAL A 8 0.89 14.64 0.43
CA VAL A 8 0.52 13.60 -0.52
C VAL A 8 -0.29 14.22 -1.65
N SER A 9 0.11 13.93 -2.88
CA SER A 9 -0.43 14.53 -4.11
C SER A 9 -1.08 13.51 -5.05
N SER A 10 -0.78 12.23 -4.91
CA SER A 10 -1.37 11.16 -5.70
C SER A 10 -2.83 10.97 -5.32
N ASP A 11 -3.70 10.99 -6.33
CA ASP A 11 -5.09 10.61 -6.17
C ASP A 11 -5.26 9.16 -5.68
N LEU A 12 -4.24 8.31 -5.87
CA LEU A 12 -4.29 6.91 -5.44
C LEU A 12 -4.03 6.74 -3.93
N ILE A 13 -3.67 7.81 -3.21
CA ILE A 13 -3.32 7.76 -1.79
C ILE A 13 -4.24 8.69 -1.00
N GLY A 14 -5.12 8.11 -0.19
CA GLY A 14 -5.94 8.83 0.77
C GLY A 14 -5.28 8.86 2.15
N VAL A 15 -5.19 10.04 2.77
CA VAL A 15 -4.56 10.22 4.08
C VAL A 15 -5.50 10.89 5.07
N GLY A 16 -5.73 10.23 6.21
CA GLY A 16 -6.48 10.80 7.32
C GLY A 16 -5.73 11.86 8.13
N ASP A 17 -6.46 12.58 8.97
CA ASP A 17 -5.92 13.66 9.81
C ASP A 17 -4.83 13.17 10.77
N HIS A 18 -3.86 14.04 11.09
CA HIS A 18 -2.79 13.77 12.06
C HIS A 18 -1.90 12.56 11.75
N THR A 19 -1.94 12.06 10.51
CA THR A 19 -1.04 11.00 10.04
C THR A 19 0.30 11.59 9.57
N TYR A 20 1.41 11.03 10.04
CA TYR A 20 2.75 11.52 9.76
C TYR A 20 3.73 10.40 9.37
N TYR A 21 4.82 10.78 8.69
CA TYR A 21 5.95 9.94 8.35
C TYR A 21 7.24 10.54 8.92
N ASP A 22 8.11 9.71 9.49
CA ASP A 22 9.46 10.15 9.82
C ASP A 22 10.41 9.95 8.61
N ASP A 23 10.58 11.04 7.86
CA ASP A 23 11.41 11.12 6.65
C ASP A 23 12.92 11.19 6.92
N ARG A 24 13.34 11.25 8.18
CA ARG A 24 14.74 11.45 8.61
C ARG A 24 15.42 12.67 7.95
N GLY A 25 14.64 13.67 7.53
CA GLY A 25 15.15 14.85 6.82
C GLY A 25 15.56 14.59 5.38
N SER A 26 15.14 13.48 4.75
CA SER A 26 15.45 13.21 3.34
C SER A 26 14.81 14.20 2.37
N GLY A 27 13.68 14.81 2.75
CA GLY A 27 12.91 15.70 1.87
C GLY A 27 12.25 15.01 0.67
N VAL A 28 12.42 13.69 0.53
CA VAL A 28 11.79 12.90 -0.54
C VAL A 28 10.30 12.75 -0.22
N PRO A 29 9.38 13.02 -1.18
CA PRO A 29 7.96 12.82 -0.98
C PRO A 29 7.64 11.39 -0.52
N PHE A 30 6.71 11.26 0.44
CA PHE A 30 6.30 9.96 0.97
C PHE A 30 5.89 8.96 -0.12
N GLU A 31 5.21 9.44 -1.15
CA GLU A 31 4.71 8.63 -2.27
C GLU A 31 5.84 8.02 -3.09
N GLU A 32 7.00 8.70 -3.15
CA GLU A 32 8.20 8.22 -3.83
C GLU A 32 9.08 7.37 -2.90
N ALA A 33 9.20 7.77 -1.64
CA ALA A 33 10.06 7.10 -0.67
C ALA A 33 9.48 5.76 -0.18
N CYS A 34 8.16 5.67 -0.06
CA CYS A 34 7.50 4.57 0.63
C CYS A 34 6.53 3.78 -0.24
N VAL A 35 5.93 4.33 -1.30
CA VAL A 35 4.85 3.65 -2.03
C VAL A 35 5.35 3.13 -3.38
N LEU A 36 5.48 1.81 -3.49
CA LEU A 36 5.94 1.14 -4.70
C LEU A 36 4.75 0.67 -5.53
N TYR A 37 4.90 0.76 -6.86
CA TYR A 37 3.89 0.34 -7.85
C TYR A 37 2.57 1.13 -7.75
N ASN A 38 2.65 2.44 -7.47
CA ASN A 38 1.49 3.32 -7.31
C ASN A 38 0.79 3.68 -8.64
N TYR A 39 0.17 2.69 -9.27
CA TYR A 39 -0.60 2.83 -10.51
C TYR A 39 -1.70 1.76 -10.59
N GLY A 40 -2.55 1.88 -11.61
CA GLY A 40 -3.69 0.98 -11.80
C GLY A 40 -4.92 1.39 -10.99
N PRO A 41 -5.90 0.49 -10.81
CA PRO A 41 -7.21 0.84 -10.26
C PRO A 41 -7.26 0.90 -8.72
N HIS A 42 -6.18 0.52 -8.03
CA HIS A 42 -6.17 0.36 -6.58
C HIS A 42 -5.75 1.65 -5.87
N ARG A 43 -6.29 1.86 -4.67
CA ARG A 43 -5.96 3.02 -3.82
C ARG A 43 -5.46 2.57 -2.45
N LEU A 44 -4.50 3.32 -1.91
CA LEU A 44 -4.02 3.22 -0.55
C LEU A 44 -4.82 4.17 0.32
N PHE A 45 -5.70 3.64 1.17
CA PHE A 45 -6.38 4.46 2.18
C PHE A 45 -5.72 4.29 3.53
N ASN A 46 -5.26 5.41 4.08
CA ASN A 46 -4.69 5.48 5.41
C ASN A 46 -5.63 6.26 6.32
N GLY A 47 -6.05 5.64 7.43
CA GLY A 47 -6.85 6.32 8.45
C GLY A 47 -6.13 7.51 9.08
N GLY A 48 -6.82 8.23 9.97
CA GLY A 48 -6.20 9.29 10.75
C GLY A 48 -5.37 8.75 11.92
N PHE A 49 -4.57 9.64 12.51
CA PHE A 49 -3.77 9.45 13.73
C PHE A 49 -2.71 8.35 13.62
N ARG A 50 -2.01 8.24 12.48
CA ARG A 50 -1.02 7.18 12.25
C ARG A 50 0.40 7.71 12.19
N ALA A 51 1.32 6.99 12.81
CA ALA A 51 2.75 7.22 12.69
C ALA A 51 3.36 6.19 11.74
N ILE A 52 3.95 6.63 10.64
CA ILE A 52 4.69 5.78 9.70
C ILE A 52 6.18 5.89 10.00
N ALA A 53 6.79 4.75 10.30
CA ALA A 53 8.20 4.66 10.58
C ALA A 53 9.09 4.97 9.37
N PRO A 54 10.33 5.44 9.60
CA PRO A 54 11.34 5.52 8.56
C PRO A 54 11.57 4.16 7.90
N GLY A 55 11.78 4.16 6.59
CA GLY A 55 12.05 2.91 5.85
C GLY A 55 10.83 1.99 5.71
N ALA A 56 9.62 2.48 6.00
CA ALA A 56 8.41 1.80 5.60
C ALA A 56 8.31 1.72 4.07
N THR A 57 7.89 0.57 3.58
CA THR A 57 7.61 0.31 2.17
C THR A 57 6.22 -0.28 2.04
N ILE A 58 5.40 0.31 1.18
CA ILE A 58 4.04 -0.10 0.88
C ILE A 58 4.05 -0.58 -0.56
N LEU A 59 3.82 -1.87 -0.76
CA LEU A 59 3.70 -2.49 -2.08
C LEU A 59 2.23 -2.43 -2.49
N MET A 60 1.95 -1.65 -3.53
CA MET A 60 0.63 -1.59 -4.13
C MET A 60 0.33 -2.87 -4.94
N PRO A 61 -0.96 -3.24 -5.07
CA PRO A 61 -1.36 -4.48 -5.77
C PRO A 61 -0.82 -4.61 -7.20
N ALA A 62 -0.52 -3.50 -7.88
CA ALA A 62 -0.01 -3.50 -9.24
C ALA A 62 1.40 -4.12 -9.38
N GLY A 63 2.14 -4.29 -8.28
CA GLY A 63 3.41 -5.02 -8.27
C GLY A 63 3.26 -6.55 -8.27
N ASN A 64 2.04 -7.08 -8.16
CA ASN A 64 1.80 -8.51 -8.12
C ASN A 64 1.78 -9.11 -9.52
N HIS A 65 2.39 -10.29 -9.66
CA HIS A 65 2.32 -11.08 -10.89
C HIS A 65 1.06 -11.95 -10.92
N PRO A 66 0.51 -12.23 -12.11
CA PRO A 66 -0.55 -13.23 -12.25
C PRO A 66 -0.07 -14.58 -11.71
N THR A 67 -0.85 -15.18 -10.83
CA THR A 67 -0.64 -16.55 -10.34
C THR A 67 -1.60 -17.55 -10.98
N ILE A 68 -2.37 -17.08 -11.96
CA ILE A 68 -3.26 -17.89 -12.78
C ILE A 68 -2.59 -18.24 -14.11
N GLY A 69 -2.79 -19.47 -14.58
CA GLY A 69 -2.17 -19.98 -15.79
C GLY A 69 -0.85 -20.71 -15.55
N PRO A 70 -0.10 -21.01 -16.62
CA PRO A 70 1.05 -21.91 -16.57
C PRO A 70 2.36 -21.25 -16.10
N SER A 71 2.38 -19.92 -15.93
CA SER A 71 3.59 -19.16 -15.57
C SER A 71 3.22 -17.84 -14.89
N THR A 72 4.07 -17.37 -13.98
CA THR A 72 3.99 -16.04 -13.38
C THR A 72 4.71 -14.97 -14.20
N TYR A 73 5.34 -15.33 -15.33
CA TYR A 73 6.02 -14.37 -16.20
C TYR A 73 5.00 -13.42 -16.87
N PRO A 74 5.22 -12.09 -16.90
CA PRO A 74 4.21 -11.12 -17.26
C PRO A 74 4.11 -10.95 -18.79
N PHE A 75 3.82 -12.03 -19.52
CA PHE A 75 3.77 -12.04 -20.98
C PHE A 75 2.91 -10.90 -21.55
N THR A 76 1.78 -10.60 -20.90
CA THR A 76 0.84 -9.55 -21.32
C THR A 76 1.48 -8.17 -21.42
N MET A 77 2.52 -7.87 -20.62
CA MET A 77 3.18 -6.56 -20.63
C MET A 77 4.04 -6.29 -21.87
N PHE A 78 4.41 -7.32 -22.65
CA PHE A 78 5.27 -7.15 -23.83
C PHE A 78 4.51 -6.74 -25.11
N GLY A 79 3.18 -6.65 -25.07
CA GLY A 79 2.37 -6.23 -26.22
C GLY A 79 2.33 -7.26 -27.35
N GLY A 80 1.79 -6.85 -28.51
CA GLY A 80 1.65 -7.68 -29.71
C GLY A 80 0.96 -9.02 -29.43
N GLN A 81 1.47 -10.08 -30.06
CA GLN A 81 0.91 -11.44 -29.90
C GLN A 81 0.94 -11.94 -28.45
N TRP A 82 1.89 -11.48 -27.62
CA TRP A 82 1.91 -11.87 -26.22
C TRP A 82 0.70 -11.31 -25.47
N ALA A 83 0.36 -10.04 -25.67
CA ALA A 83 -0.83 -9.44 -25.08
C ALA A 83 -2.11 -10.08 -25.64
N GLU A 84 -2.23 -10.23 -26.95
CA GLU A 84 -3.40 -10.83 -27.61
C GLU A 84 -3.74 -12.22 -27.08
N ARG A 85 -2.72 -13.03 -26.76
CA ARG A 85 -2.90 -14.42 -26.30
C ARG A 85 -3.03 -14.58 -24.79
N THR A 86 -2.72 -13.55 -24.00
CA THR A 86 -2.66 -13.67 -22.53
C THR A 86 -3.55 -12.69 -21.79
N LEU A 87 -4.13 -11.71 -22.47
CA LEU A 87 -4.99 -10.69 -21.86
C LEU A 87 -6.22 -11.29 -21.18
N GLU A 88 -6.86 -12.29 -21.78
CA GLU A 88 -8.01 -12.98 -21.18
C GLU A 88 -7.63 -13.60 -19.83
N THR A 89 -6.57 -14.40 -19.81
CA THR A 89 -6.05 -15.01 -18.58
C THR A 89 -5.69 -13.96 -17.54
N TYR A 90 -5.02 -12.88 -17.94
CA TYR A 90 -4.64 -11.78 -17.06
C TYR A 90 -5.86 -11.11 -16.42
N LEU A 91 -6.90 -10.80 -17.21
CA LEU A 91 -8.13 -10.16 -16.72
C LEU A 91 -9.04 -11.11 -15.93
N SER A 92 -8.89 -12.42 -16.12
CA SER A 92 -9.60 -13.43 -15.32
C SER A 92 -9.00 -13.63 -13.92
N ALA A 93 -7.80 -13.08 -13.67
CA ALA A 93 -7.17 -13.18 -12.36
C ALA A 93 -8.00 -12.43 -11.30
N PRO A 94 -8.22 -13.02 -10.11
CA PRO A 94 -8.84 -12.29 -9.02
C PRO A 94 -7.96 -11.09 -8.66
N ALA A 95 -8.59 -9.93 -8.44
CA ALA A 95 -7.88 -8.74 -8.00
C ALA A 95 -7.13 -9.05 -6.69
N PRO A 96 -5.85 -8.61 -6.55
CA PRO A 96 -5.15 -8.85 -5.30
C PRO A 96 -5.86 -8.13 -4.16
N PRO A 97 -6.04 -8.78 -3.00
CA PRO A 97 -7.03 -8.34 -2.02
C PRO A 97 -6.67 -7.00 -1.36
N VAL A 98 -5.39 -6.63 -1.25
CA VAL A 98 -4.95 -5.37 -0.62
C VAL A 98 -3.50 -4.99 -0.98
N CYS A 99 -3.12 -3.74 -0.73
CA CYS A 99 -1.73 -3.33 -0.57
C CYS A 99 -1.07 -4.09 0.60
N SER A 100 0.23 -4.38 0.49
CA SER A 100 1.00 -4.95 1.60
C SER A 100 1.99 -3.93 2.14
N THR A 101 2.18 -3.92 3.46
CA THR A 101 3.12 -3.02 4.12
C THR A 101 4.27 -3.83 4.71
N ARG A 102 5.49 -3.42 4.40
CA ARG A 102 6.73 -3.91 5.00
C ARG A 102 7.42 -2.75 5.70
N ALA A 103 7.59 -2.83 7.01
CA ALA A 103 8.37 -1.85 7.75
C ALA A 103 9.77 -2.38 8.03
N PHE A 104 10.80 -1.75 7.45
CA PHE A 104 12.19 -2.01 7.80
C PHE A 104 12.67 -0.98 8.80
N GLY A 105 12.72 -1.35 10.08
CA GLY A 105 13.40 -0.54 11.10
C GLY A 105 12.55 0.51 11.83
N GLY A 106 11.23 0.34 11.91
CA GLY A 106 10.39 1.08 12.85
C GLY A 106 8.93 0.66 12.75
N GLN A 107 8.15 0.97 13.79
CA GLN A 107 6.77 0.53 13.95
C GLN A 107 5.80 1.47 13.23
N VAL A 108 4.74 0.93 12.60
CA VAL A 108 3.55 1.73 12.32
C VAL A 108 2.74 1.75 13.61
N LEU A 109 2.54 2.93 14.20
CA LEU A 109 1.72 3.10 15.39
C LEU A 109 0.40 3.75 14.97
N ASP A 110 -0.70 3.01 15.15
CA ASP A 110 -2.03 3.61 15.11
C ASP A 110 -2.28 4.30 16.46
N GLY A 111 -2.47 5.63 16.44
CA GLY A 111 -2.83 6.41 17.61
C GLY A 111 -4.29 6.18 17.99
N ALA A 112 -4.54 5.79 19.24
CA ALA A 112 -5.89 5.69 19.78
C ALA A 112 -6.50 7.11 19.92
N GLY A 113 -7.47 7.47 19.08
CA GLY A 113 -8.15 8.77 19.21
C GLY A 113 -9.25 9.05 18.19
N GLY A 114 -10.48 8.63 18.47
CA GLY A 114 -11.70 9.08 17.77
C GLY A 114 -12.94 8.30 18.23
N PRO A 115 -14.14 8.91 18.38
CA PRO A 115 -15.30 8.22 18.90
C PRO A 115 -15.78 7.14 17.93
N ALA A 116 -15.93 5.92 18.45
CA ALA A 116 -16.45 4.76 17.72
C ALA A 116 -17.85 5.06 17.16
N ARG A 117 -18.00 4.99 15.83
CA ARG A 117 -19.30 4.74 15.21
C ARG A 117 -19.46 3.23 15.04
N GLU A 118 -20.55 2.71 15.59
CA GLU A 118 -20.90 1.29 15.59
C GLU A 118 -20.82 0.70 14.17
N GLY A 119 -20.07 -0.39 14.00
CA GLY A 119 -20.15 -1.24 12.79
C GLY A 119 -18.84 -1.69 12.14
N GLY A 120 -17.67 -1.19 12.57
CA GLY A 120 -16.39 -1.65 12.03
C GLY A 120 -15.27 -1.47 13.04
N GLY A 121 -14.71 -2.58 13.53
CA GLY A 121 -13.56 -2.54 14.43
C GLY A 121 -12.37 -1.85 13.75
N HIS A 122 -11.81 -0.85 14.39
CA HIS A 122 -10.48 -0.35 14.07
C HIS A 122 -9.56 -0.87 15.17
N HIS A 123 -8.91 -2.02 14.96
CA HIS A 123 -7.86 -2.47 15.89
C HIS A 123 -6.49 -1.99 15.40
N ALA A 124 -5.65 -1.61 16.37
CA ALA A 124 -4.29 -1.14 16.13
C ALA A 124 -3.43 -2.28 15.57
N VAL A 125 -2.76 -2.06 14.43
CA VAL A 125 -1.77 -3.02 13.91
C VAL A 125 -0.40 -2.62 14.38
N HIS A 126 0.10 -3.36 15.36
CA HIS A 126 1.48 -3.24 15.79
C HIS A 126 2.41 -4.00 14.84
N ALA A 127 2.92 -3.30 13.82
CA ALA A 127 3.92 -3.84 12.93
C ALA A 127 5.29 -3.93 13.62
N GLY A 128 5.55 -5.06 14.27
CA GLY A 128 6.86 -5.39 14.84
C GLY A 128 7.95 -5.51 13.76
N GLN A 129 9.19 -5.26 14.17
CA GLN A 129 10.39 -5.21 13.32
C GLN A 129 10.48 -6.40 12.35
N GLY A 130 10.65 -6.12 11.04
CA GLY A 130 10.86 -7.14 10.01
C GLY A 130 9.60 -7.90 9.55
N ARG A 131 8.41 -7.54 10.05
CA ARG A 131 7.16 -8.18 9.62
C ARG A 131 6.61 -7.60 8.31
N GLN A 132 6.12 -8.50 7.46
CA GLN A 132 5.28 -8.17 6.31
C GLN A 132 3.82 -8.36 6.74
N PHE A 133 2.97 -7.37 6.45
CA PHE A 133 1.53 -7.49 6.63
C PHE A 133 0.85 -7.54 5.27
N GLN A 134 0.07 -8.61 5.06
CA GLN A 134 -0.87 -8.75 3.97
C GLN A 134 -2.27 -8.84 4.59
N GLY A 135 -3.15 -7.93 4.23
CA GLY A 135 -4.52 -7.83 4.77
C GLY A 135 -4.83 -6.42 5.29
N GLN A 136 -6.13 -6.09 5.41
CA GLN A 136 -6.53 -5.05 6.34
C GLN A 136 -6.19 -5.54 7.75
N ALA A 137 -5.61 -4.64 8.55
CA ALA A 137 -5.66 -4.69 9.99
C ALA A 137 -7.01 -5.26 10.48
N PRO A 138 -7.06 -6.27 11.36
CA PRO A 138 -8.31 -6.63 12.00
C PRO A 138 -8.95 -5.44 12.73
#